data_AF-A0A8S3HV89-F1
#
_entry.id   AF-A0A8S3HV89-F1
#
_cell.length_a   1.000
_cell.length_b   1.000
_cell.length_c   1.000
_cell.angle_alpha   90.00
_cell.angle_beta   90.00
_cell.angle_gamma   90.00
#
_symmetry.space_group_name_H-M   'P 1'
#
loop_
_entity.id
_entity.type
_entity.pdbx_description
1 polymer ?
#
loop_
_entity_poly.entity_id
_entity_poly.type
_entity_poly.pdbx_seq_one_letter_code
_entity_poly.pdbx_strand_id
1 'polypeptide(L)'
;KNRDNKEHAVNGTVELAEVPDDDDVVPNESKHKSVLQSKLSNLALYIGYIGMSAATLTLICLIVRYCITTYLINKQKPSAVDIGYFISFLIQGITVVVVSVPEGLPLAVTLALAYAVRKMMTDNNLVRHLDACETMGNASTICSDKTGTLTTNRMTVVQSFVTGKLSEQIPPPEEVNQELLPLLFEAISVNTNYTSKIEASTPEEGGLPKQIGNKTECALLD
;
A
#
# COMPACT_ATOMS: atom_id res chain seq x y z
N LYS A 1 -42.62 56.31 12.58
CA LYS A 1 -43.09 54.95 12.97
C LYS A 1 -42.14 54.48 14.08
N ASN A 2 -42.68 54.32 15.28
CA ASN A 2 -41.99 54.35 16.58
C ASN A 2 -40.83 53.38 16.79
N ARG A 3 -39.88 53.83 17.61
CA ARG A 3 -39.02 53.03 18.51
C ARG A 3 -39.84 52.60 19.73
N ASP A 4 -39.61 51.39 20.24
CA ASP A 4 -39.67 50.94 21.66
C ASP A 4 -39.49 49.39 21.64
N ASN A 5 -38.36 48.81 22.05
CA ASN A 5 -37.85 48.51 23.40
C ASN A 5 -38.32 47.13 23.96
N LYS A 6 -37.33 46.22 24.11
CA LYS A 6 -37.12 45.12 25.09
C LYS A 6 -38.26 44.19 25.55
N GLU A 7 -37.99 42.87 25.46
CA GLU A 7 -37.88 41.90 26.58
C GLU A 7 -37.44 40.53 26.01
N HIS A 8 -36.20 40.06 26.23
CA HIS A 8 -35.76 39.13 27.29
C HIS A 8 -36.39 37.72 27.26
N ALA A 9 -35.65 36.75 26.73
CA ALA A 9 -35.51 35.42 27.33
C ALA A 9 -34.20 34.76 26.88
N VAL A 10 -33.35 34.52 27.87
CA VAL A 10 -32.03 33.89 27.84
C VAL A 10 -32.23 32.37 27.83
N ASN A 11 -31.53 31.64 26.95
CA ASN A 11 -30.66 30.49 27.30
C ASN A 11 -30.36 29.55 26.11
N GLY A 12 -29.06 29.39 25.85
CA GLY A 12 -28.43 28.08 25.64
C GLY A 12 -28.76 27.33 24.35
N THR A 13 -28.13 27.73 23.23
CA THR A 13 -27.89 26.81 22.12
C THR A 13 -26.41 26.46 22.09
N VAL A 14 -26.14 25.19 22.36
CA VAL A 14 -24.85 24.52 22.15
C VAL A 14 -24.41 24.79 20.71
N GLU A 15 -23.26 25.41 20.56
CA GLU A 15 -22.57 25.59 19.28
C GLU A 15 -22.13 24.19 18.82
N LEU A 16 -22.88 23.61 17.88
CA LEU A 16 -22.45 22.40 17.18
C LEU A 16 -21.24 22.82 16.34
N ALA A 17 -20.05 22.44 16.79
CA ALA A 17 -18.86 22.47 15.96
C ALA A 17 -19.13 21.62 14.72
N GLU A 18 -19.26 22.26 13.57
CA GLU A 18 -19.28 21.59 12.27
C GLU A 18 -17.97 20.78 12.13
N VAL A 19 -18.11 19.47 12.02
CA VAL A 19 -17.02 18.57 11.65
C VAL A 19 -16.66 18.92 10.20
N PRO A 20 -15.42 19.33 9.90
CA PRO A 20 -15.06 19.66 8.53
C PRO A 20 -15.14 18.39 7.67
N ASP A 21 -15.83 18.48 6.54
CA ASP A 21 -15.90 17.44 5.53
C ASP A 21 -14.48 17.10 5.04
N ASP A 22 -14.07 15.84 5.14
CA ASP A 22 -12.76 15.31 4.75
C ASP A 22 -12.48 15.34 3.22
N ASP A 23 -13.39 15.92 2.42
CA ASP A 23 -13.37 15.81 0.95
C ASP A 23 -12.56 16.93 0.23
N ASP A 24 -12.04 17.94 0.94
CA ASP A 24 -11.31 19.06 0.32
C ASP A 24 -9.78 18.92 0.32
N VAL A 25 -9.24 17.74 0.65
CA VAL A 25 -7.82 17.44 0.41
C VAL A 25 -7.65 16.94 -1.03
N VAL A 26 -7.62 17.87 -1.98
CA VAL A 26 -7.08 17.60 -3.31
C VAL A 26 -5.65 17.06 -3.11
N PRO A 27 -5.37 15.78 -3.42
CA PRO A 27 -4.01 15.27 -3.27
C PRO A 27 -3.19 15.99 -4.32
N ASN A 28 -2.26 16.82 -3.85
CA ASN A 28 -1.21 17.35 -4.69
C ASN A 28 -0.50 16.13 -5.29
N GLU A 29 -0.69 15.86 -6.58
CA GLU A 29 -0.07 14.78 -7.34
C GLU A 29 1.45 15.05 -7.49
N SER A 30 2.14 15.25 -6.37
CA SER A 30 3.58 15.08 -6.33
C SER A 30 3.81 13.61 -6.67
N LYS A 31 4.41 13.33 -7.83
CA LYS A 31 4.95 12.00 -8.19
C LYS A 31 5.88 11.54 -7.07
N HIS A 32 5.32 10.87 -6.07
CA HIS A 32 6.07 10.33 -4.95
C HIS A 32 6.79 9.09 -5.47
N LYS A 33 8.06 9.25 -5.85
CA LYS A 33 8.89 8.14 -6.32
C LYS A 33 9.03 7.13 -5.18
N SER A 34 8.90 5.84 -5.50
CA SER A 34 9.14 4.75 -4.55
C SER A 34 10.53 4.86 -3.88
N VAL A 35 10.68 4.37 -2.66
CA VAL A 35 11.94 4.47 -1.89
C VAL A 35 13.10 3.77 -2.63
N LEU A 36 12.86 2.64 -3.27
CA LEU A 36 13.79 1.86 -4.08
C LEU A 36 14.09 2.61 -5.35
N GLN A 37 13.09 3.18 -6.02
CA GLN A 37 13.32 4.00 -7.21
C GLN A 37 14.24 5.19 -6.89
N SER A 38 14.06 5.82 -5.73
CA SER A 38 14.94 6.90 -5.25
C SER A 38 16.37 6.39 -5.02
N LYS A 39 16.55 5.30 -4.26
CA LYS A 39 17.88 4.70 -3.99
C LYS A 39 18.58 4.23 -5.27
N LEU A 40 17.85 3.58 -6.17
CA LEU A 40 18.38 3.11 -7.44
C LEU A 40 18.76 4.26 -8.37
N SER A 41 17.99 5.34 -8.39
CA SER A 41 18.36 6.54 -9.15
C SER A 41 19.67 7.15 -8.65
N ASN A 42 19.86 7.22 -7.33
CA ASN A 42 21.12 7.66 -6.74
C ASN A 42 22.28 6.72 -7.09
N LEU A 43 22.07 5.41 -7.04
CA LEU A 43 23.07 4.42 -7.44
C LEU A 43 23.44 4.57 -8.92
N ALA A 44 22.46 4.73 -9.81
CA ALA A 44 22.69 4.94 -11.23
C ALA A 44 23.49 6.22 -11.51
N LEU A 45 23.22 7.30 -10.76
CA LEU A 45 24.00 8.54 -10.83
C LEU A 45 25.45 8.33 -10.38
N TYR A 46 25.70 7.58 -9.31
CA TYR A 46 27.07 7.26 -8.87
C TYR A 46 27.84 6.44 -9.91
N ILE A 47 27.22 5.43 -10.51
CA ILE A 47 27.82 4.65 -11.60
C ILE A 47 28.14 5.57 -12.78
N GLY A 48 27.23 6.48 -13.12
CA GLY A 48 27.43 7.50 -14.15
C GLY A 48 28.62 8.42 -13.88
N TYR A 49 28.79 8.91 -12.64
CA TYR A 49 29.92 9.75 -12.27
C TYR A 49 31.26 9.01 -12.34
N ILE A 50 31.30 7.76 -11.88
CA ILE A 50 32.49 6.91 -12.00
C ILE A 50 32.84 6.69 -13.47
N GLY A 51 31.84 6.34 -14.29
CA GLY A 51 32.00 6.18 -15.74
C GLY A 51 32.52 7.43 -16.45
N MET A 52 31.98 8.60 -16.09
CA MET A 52 32.40 9.89 -16.64
C MET A 52 33.85 10.24 -16.27
N SER A 53 34.23 9.97 -15.02
CA SER A 53 35.60 10.19 -14.55
C SER A 53 36.59 9.26 -15.26
N ALA A 54 36.25 7.99 -15.44
CA ALA A 54 37.06 7.00 -16.14
C ALA A 54 37.18 7.32 -17.63
N ALA A 55 36.09 7.74 -18.29
CA ALA A 55 36.11 8.14 -19.70
C ALA A 55 37.03 9.34 -19.93
N THR A 56 36.96 10.34 -19.05
CA THR A 56 37.79 11.55 -19.13
C THR A 56 39.27 11.21 -18.90
N LEU A 57 39.57 10.38 -17.89
CA LEU A 57 40.92 9.91 -17.62
C LEU A 57 41.49 9.09 -18.78
N THR A 58 40.67 8.22 -19.39
CA THR A 58 41.07 7.41 -20.55
C THR A 58 41.36 8.29 -21.77
N LEU A 59 40.51 9.30 -22.02
CA LEU A 59 40.72 10.26 -23.12
C LEU A 59 42.02 11.05 -22.94
N ILE A 60 42.27 11.59 -21.74
CA ILE A 60 43.50 12.31 -21.42
C ILE A 60 44.72 11.40 -21.57
N CYS A 61 44.65 10.16 -21.06
CA CYS A 61 45.73 9.18 -21.17
C CYS A 61 46.05 8.86 -22.64
N LEU A 62 45.04 8.64 -23.48
CA LEU A 62 45.22 8.35 -24.91
C LEU A 62 45.84 9.55 -25.65
N ILE A 63 45.36 10.77 -25.39
CA ILE A 63 45.89 12.00 -25.98
C ILE A 63 47.35 12.20 -25.57
N VAL A 64 47.68 12.11 -24.28
CA VAL A 64 49.04 12.29 -23.79
C VAL A 64 49.98 11.22 -24.34
N ARG A 65 49.56 9.95 -24.33
CA ARG A 65 50.35 8.83 -24.88
C ARG A 65 50.62 9.02 -26.37
N TYR A 66 49.62 9.47 -27.13
CA TYR A 66 49.76 9.77 -28.55
C TYR A 66 50.72 10.94 -28.79
N CYS A 67 50.57 12.04 -28.03
CA CYS A 67 51.46 13.19 -28.14
C CYS A 67 52.93 12.83 -27.85
N ILE A 68 53.20 12.04 -26.79
CA ILE A 68 54.57 11.61 -26.45
C ILE A 68 55.14 10.71 -27.54
N THR A 69 54.37 9.73 -28.03
CA THR A 69 54.87 8.75 -29.01
C THR A 69 55.15 9.42 -30.36
N THR A 70 54.23 10.25 -30.85
CA THR A 70 54.32 10.83 -32.20
C THR A 70 55.27 12.02 -32.26
N TYR A 71 55.19 12.96 -31.30
CA TYR A 71 55.99 14.20 -31.35
C TYR A 71 57.34 14.07 -30.65
N LEU A 72 57.42 13.32 -29.55
CA LEU A 72 58.64 13.25 -28.73
C LEU A 72 59.60 12.15 -29.20
N ILE A 73 59.09 10.95 -29.49
CA ILE A 73 59.89 9.79 -29.88
C ILE A 73 60.09 9.74 -31.40
N ASN A 74 59.00 9.78 -32.17
CA ASN A 74 59.06 9.59 -33.63
C ASN A 74 59.43 10.87 -34.42
N LYS A 75 59.45 12.05 -33.77
CA LYS A 75 59.76 13.36 -34.37
C LYS A 75 59.05 13.64 -35.71
N GLN A 76 57.82 13.16 -35.86
CA GLN A 76 57.01 13.44 -37.06
C GLN A 76 56.40 14.84 -37.00
N LYS A 77 56.27 15.49 -38.17
CA LYS A 77 55.57 16.78 -38.28
C LYS A 77 54.06 16.56 -38.20
N PRO A 78 53.30 17.49 -37.58
CA PRO A 78 51.85 17.38 -37.52
C PRO A 78 51.26 17.27 -38.93
N SER A 79 50.42 16.26 -39.14
CA SER A 79 49.81 15.93 -40.43
C SER A 79 48.29 15.81 -40.30
N ALA A 80 47.57 15.92 -41.41
CA ALA A 80 46.10 15.79 -41.42
C ALA A 80 45.60 14.41 -40.92
N VAL A 81 46.48 13.40 -40.90
CA VAL A 81 46.19 12.06 -40.36
C VAL A 81 45.96 12.09 -38.84
N ASP A 82 46.55 13.04 -38.13
CA ASP A 82 46.45 13.15 -36.66
C ASP A 82 45.01 13.44 -36.21
N ILE A 83 44.25 14.18 -37.04
CA ILE A 83 42.83 14.47 -36.81
C ILE A 83 42.01 13.17 -36.74
N GLY A 84 42.33 12.17 -37.57
CA GLY A 84 41.65 10.87 -37.55
C GLY A 84 41.90 10.09 -36.25
N TYR A 85 43.09 10.19 -35.67
CA TYR A 85 43.40 9.60 -34.36
C TYR A 85 42.66 10.31 -33.22
N PHE A 86 42.57 11.64 -33.25
CA PHE A 86 41.78 12.39 -32.25
C PHE A 86 40.30 12.03 -32.27
N ILE A 87 39.70 11.88 -33.48
CA ILE A 87 38.32 11.41 -33.62
C ILE A 87 38.18 9.99 -33.05
N SER A 88 39.16 9.11 -33.28
CA SER A 88 39.14 7.74 -32.75
C SER A 88 39.19 7.72 -31.21
N PHE A 89 40.01 8.57 -30.58
CA PHE A 89 40.06 8.68 -29.12
C PHE A 89 38.74 9.26 -28.54
N LEU A 90 38.12 10.20 -29.25
CA LEU A 90 36.82 10.76 -28.87
C LEU A 90 35.72 9.70 -28.95
N ILE A 91 35.69 8.90 -30.03
CA ILE A 91 34.75 7.77 -30.16
C ILE A 91 34.96 6.78 -29.01
N GLN A 92 36.21 6.45 -28.68
CA GLN A 92 36.51 5.53 -27.57
C GLN A 92 36.03 6.09 -26.22
N GLY A 93 36.17 7.40 -25.97
CA GLY A 93 35.61 8.06 -24.78
C GLY A 93 34.10 7.97 -24.72
N ILE A 94 33.40 8.22 -25.84
CA ILE A 94 31.93 8.07 -25.94
C ILE A 94 31.53 6.62 -25.66
N THR A 95 32.25 5.63 -26.21
CA THR A 95 31.98 4.21 -25.96
C THR A 95 32.07 3.87 -24.47
N VAL A 96 33.08 4.39 -23.76
CA VAL A 96 33.21 4.17 -22.30
C VAL A 96 32.02 4.76 -21.54
N VAL A 97 31.55 5.97 -21.92
CA VAL A 97 30.38 6.60 -21.29
C VAL A 97 29.12 5.78 -21.51
N VAL A 98 28.84 5.35 -22.74
CA VAL A 98 27.64 4.56 -23.08
C VAL A 98 27.62 3.23 -22.32
N VAL A 99 28.77 2.53 -22.25
CA VAL A 99 28.90 1.27 -21.50
C VAL A 99 28.72 1.49 -19.99
N SER A 100 29.02 2.68 -19.48
CA SER A 100 28.93 2.99 -18.05
C SER A 100 27.51 3.35 -17.59
N VAL A 101 26.59 3.71 -18.49
CA VAL A 101 25.21 4.04 -18.12
C VAL A 101 24.34 2.77 -18.16
N PRO A 102 23.83 2.29 -17.02
CA PRO A 102 23.03 1.07 -16.98
C PRO A 102 21.58 1.35 -17.39
N GLU A 103 21.32 1.50 -18.69
CA GLU A 103 19.97 1.72 -19.25
C GLU A 103 18.98 0.57 -18.96
N GLY A 104 19.50 -0.63 -18.70
CA GLY A 104 18.70 -1.81 -18.34
C GLY A 104 18.23 -1.85 -16.88
N LEU A 105 18.78 -1.01 -15.99
CA LEU A 105 18.48 -1.07 -14.56
C LEU A 105 17.02 -0.68 -14.24
N PRO A 106 16.45 0.42 -14.80
CA PRO A 106 15.03 0.73 -14.60
C PRO A 106 14.08 -0.31 -15.19
N LEU A 107 14.46 -0.94 -16.30
CA LEU A 107 13.67 -1.97 -16.98
C LEU A 107 13.59 -3.25 -16.13
N ALA A 108 14.74 -3.73 -15.62
CA ALA A 108 14.81 -4.91 -14.78
C ALA A 108 13.96 -4.77 -13.52
N VAL A 109 13.99 -3.59 -12.90
CA VAL A 109 13.26 -3.30 -11.65
C VAL A 109 11.75 -3.31 -11.88
N THR A 110 11.30 -2.66 -12.96
CA THR A 110 9.86 -2.63 -13.31
C THR A 110 9.33 -4.02 -13.61
N LEU A 111 10.12 -4.84 -14.32
CA LEU A 111 9.74 -6.22 -14.64
C LEU A 111 9.67 -7.12 -13.39
N ALA A 112 10.65 -6.99 -12.50
CA ALA A 112 10.64 -7.70 -11.22
C ALA A 112 9.41 -7.35 -10.37
N LEU A 113 9.06 -6.05 -10.30
CA LEU A 113 7.92 -5.57 -9.55
C LEU A 113 6.58 -6.02 -10.16
N ALA A 114 6.46 -5.97 -11.48
CA ALA A 114 5.27 -6.47 -12.19
C ALA A 114 5.04 -7.98 -11.95
N TYR A 115 6.12 -8.77 -11.95
CA TYR A 115 6.04 -10.19 -11.62
C TYR A 115 5.60 -10.41 -10.16
N ALA A 116 6.14 -9.65 -9.22
CA ALA A 116 5.77 -9.72 -7.80
C ALA A 116 4.27 -9.40 -7.60
N VAL A 117 3.76 -8.35 -8.23
CA VAL A 117 2.33 -8.00 -8.16
C VAL A 117 1.44 -9.08 -8.75
N ARG A 118 1.82 -9.67 -9.88
CA ARG A 118 1.07 -10.79 -10.47
C ARG A 118 0.99 -11.98 -9.52
N LYS A 119 2.08 -12.29 -8.82
CA LYS A 119 2.10 -13.36 -7.81
C LYS A 119 1.26 -13.00 -6.59
N MET A 120 1.30 -11.76 -6.09
CA MET A 120 0.45 -11.33 -4.98
C MET A 120 -1.04 -11.43 -5.33
N MET A 121 -1.40 -11.16 -6.59
CA MET A 121 -2.78 -11.29 -7.06
C MET A 121 -3.28 -12.75 -7.00
N THR A 122 -2.43 -13.74 -7.28
CA THR A 122 -2.81 -15.16 -7.14
C THR A 122 -3.01 -15.57 -5.68
N ASP A 123 -2.40 -14.84 -4.76
CA ASP A 123 -2.51 -15.05 -3.31
C ASP A 123 -3.65 -14.22 -2.68
N ASN A 124 -4.64 -13.79 -3.48
CA ASN A 124 -5.76 -12.93 -3.10
C ASN A 124 -5.35 -11.55 -2.54
N ASN A 125 -4.15 -11.07 -2.86
CA ASN A 125 -3.68 -9.73 -2.49
C ASN A 125 -3.64 -8.81 -3.72
N LEU A 126 -4.63 -7.92 -3.82
CA LEU A 126 -4.70 -6.94 -4.90
C LEU A 126 -3.90 -5.68 -4.58
N VAL A 127 -2.74 -5.56 -5.20
CA VAL A 127 -1.90 -4.37 -5.10
C VAL A 127 -2.36 -3.31 -6.12
N ARG A 128 -2.83 -2.16 -5.64
CA ARG A 128 -3.27 -1.03 -6.49
C ARG A 128 -2.13 -0.10 -6.91
N HIS A 129 -1.11 0.04 -6.06
CA HIS A 129 0.05 0.89 -6.30
C HIS A 129 1.33 0.08 -6.14
N LEU A 130 2.17 0.07 -7.17
CA LEU A 130 3.42 -0.71 -7.18
C LEU A 130 4.37 -0.30 -6.03
N ASP A 131 4.37 0.98 -5.67
CA ASP A 131 5.21 1.54 -4.60
C ASP A 131 4.78 1.05 -3.20
N ALA A 132 3.53 0.59 -3.06
CA ALA A 132 3.02 0.02 -1.81
C ALA A 132 3.65 -1.34 -1.50
N CYS A 133 3.93 -2.17 -2.52
CA CYS A 133 4.64 -3.43 -2.33
C CYS A 133 6.02 -3.23 -1.71
N GLU A 134 6.72 -2.19 -2.18
CA GLU A 134 8.05 -1.88 -1.67
C GLU A 134 7.99 -1.35 -0.23
N THR A 135 7.04 -0.47 0.03
CA THR A 135 6.83 0.12 1.37
C THR A 135 6.45 -0.95 2.39
N MET A 136 5.57 -1.89 2.02
CA MET A 136 5.16 -3.01 2.87
C MET A 136 6.36 -3.91 3.25
N GLY A 137 7.33 -4.08 2.35
CA GLY A 137 8.56 -4.83 2.65
C GLY A 137 9.43 -4.22 3.75
N ASN A 138 9.29 -2.92 4.02
CA ASN A 138 9.99 -2.20 5.09
C ASN A 138 9.10 -1.92 6.31
N ALA A 139 7.89 -2.47 6.37
CA ALA A 139 6.97 -2.22 7.48
C ALA A 139 7.51 -2.85 8.77
N SER A 140 7.64 -2.04 9.82
CA SER A 140 8.06 -2.47 11.17
C SER A 140 6.90 -2.59 12.15
N THR A 141 5.73 -2.03 11.83
CA THR A 141 4.54 -2.05 12.67
C THR A 141 3.31 -2.18 11.78
N ILE A 142 2.39 -3.06 12.17
CA ILE A 142 1.11 -3.27 11.50
C ILE A 142 0.01 -2.85 12.46
N CYS A 143 -0.69 -1.78 12.11
CA CYS A 143 -1.92 -1.39 12.79
C CYS A 143 -3.08 -2.12 12.10
N SER A 144 -3.56 -3.20 12.71
CA SER A 144 -4.74 -3.91 12.22
C SER A 144 -5.99 -3.46 12.96
N ASP A 145 -7.07 -3.28 12.22
CA ASP A 145 -8.40 -3.21 12.82
C ASP A 145 -8.80 -4.59 13.37
N LYS A 146 -9.71 -4.63 14.35
CA LYS A 146 -10.17 -5.87 14.96
C LYS A 146 -11.26 -6.52 14.13
N THR A 147 -12.33 -5.80 13.86
CA THR A 147 -13.58 -6.37 13.34
C THR A 147 -13.46 -6.60 11.84
N GLY A 148 -13.63 -7.85 11.40
CA GLY A 148 -13.54 -8.20 9.97
C GLY A 148 -12.12 -8.21 9.39
N THR A 149 -11.11 -7.98 10.23
CA THR A 149 -9.69 -8.20 9.87
C THR A 149 -9.09 -9.30 10.75
N LEU A 150 -9.08 -9.13 12.07
CA LEU A 150 -8.60 -10.16 13.01
C LEU A 150 -9.69 -11.15 13.38
N THR A 151 -10.95 -10.70 13.42
CA THR A 151 -12.11 -11.55 13.67
C THR A 151 -12.80 -11.92 12.36
N THR A 152 -13.47 -13.06 12.33
CA THR A 152 -14.21 -13.59 11.17
C THR A 152 -15.47 -12.79 10.81
N ASN A 153 -15.73 -11.67 11.52
CA ASN A 153 -16.97 -10.89 11.43
C ASN A 153 -18.24 -11.76 11.50
N ARG A 154 -18.15 -12.86 12.26
CA ARG A 154 -19.23 -13.78 12.59
C ARG A 154 -19.30 -13.83 14.11
N MET A 155 -20.43 -13.43 14.66
CA MET A 155 -20.67 -13.50 16.09
C MET A 155 -21.38 -14.81 16.41
N THR A 156 -21.04 -15.44 17.53
CA THR A 156 -21.69 -16.63 18.05
C THR A 156 -21.93 -16.45 19.54
N VAL A 157 -23.04 -16.98 20.04
CA VAL A 157 -23.28 -17.03 21.49
C VAL A 157 -22.41 -18.15 22.07
N VAL A 158 -21.49 -17.78 22.96
CA VAL A 158 -20.56 -18.74 23.58
C VAL A 158 -20.98 -19.13 24.99
N GLN A 159 -21.66 -18.25 25.70
CA GLN A 159 -22.06 -18.44 27.09
C GLN A 159 -23.46 -17.86 27.30
N SER A 160 -24.24 -18.48 28.17
CA SER A 160 -25.56 -17.98 28.55
C SER A 160 -25.71 -17.97 30.07
N PHE A 161 -26.39 -16.95 30.58
CA PHE A 161 -26.74 -16.84 31.99
C PHE A 161 -28.26 -16.84 32.12
N VAL A 162 -28.81 -17.98 32.53
CA VAL A 162 -30.26 -18.19 32.61
C VAL A 162 -30.59 -18.76 33.98
N THR A 163 -31.67 -18.27 34.60
CA THR A 163 -32.17 -18.73 35.92
C THR A 163 -31.11 -18.82 37.03
N GLY A 164 -30.12 -17.90 37.02
CA GLY A 164 -29.06 -17.85 38.03
C GLY A 164 -27.89 -18.82 37.79
N LYS A 165 -27.89 -19.56 36.68
CA LYS A 165 -26.84 -20.49 36.28
C LYS A 165 -26.09 -19.94 35.06
N LEU A 166 -24.76 -19.86 35.17
CA LEU A 166 -23.88 -19.59 34.02
C LEU A 166 -23.57 -20.92 33.34
N SER A 167 -23.88 -21.01 32.05
CA SER A 167 -23.52 -22.15 31.21
C SER A 167 -22.44 -21.71 30.22
N GLU A 168 -21.33 -22.47 30.19
CA GLU A 168 -20.20 -22.23 29.27
C GLU A 168 -20.48 -22.67 27.82
N GLN A 169 -21.60 -23.36 27.60
CA GLN A 169 -22.12 -23.74 26.30
C GLN A 169 -23.62 -23.49 26.29
N ILE A 170 -24.19 -23.29 25.10
CA ILE A 170 -25.63 -23.12 24.94
C ILE A 170 -26.31 -24.41 25.43
N PRO A 171 -27.09 -24.38 26.52
CA PRO A 171 -27.77 -25.56 27.00
C PRO A 171 -28.83 -25.99 25.97
N PRO A 172 -29.05 -27.30 25.78
CA PRO A 172 -30.13 -27.77 24.93
C PRO A 172 -31.48 -27.25 25.46
N PRO A 173 -32.49 -27.04 24.60
CA PRO A 173 -33.80 -26.50 25.00
C PRO A 173 -34.46 -27.29 26.14
N GLU A 174 -34.15 -28.58 26.26
CA GLU A 174 -34.66 -29.48 27.29
C GLU A 174 -34.17 -29.14 28.71
N GLU A 175 -32.99 -28.52 28.83
CA GLU A 175 -32.40 -28.11 30.12
C GLU A 175 -32.86 -26.72 30.58
N VAL A 176 -33.51 -25.98 29.69
CA VAL A 176 -34.06 -24.65 29.97
C VAL A 176 -35.52 -24.80 30.43
N ASN A 177 -35.95 -24.01 31.41
CA ASN A 177 -37.34 -24.01 31.85
C ASN A 177 -38.29 -23.77 30.66
N GLN A 178 -39.20 -24.71 30.42
CA GLN A 178 -40.14 -24.69 29.28
C GLN A 178 -41.07 -23.47 29.29
N GLU A 179 -41.32 -22.85 30.45
CA GLU A 179 -42.09 -21.60 30.53
C GLU A 179 -41.29 -20.37 30.09
N LEU A 180 -39.96 -20.41 30.15
CA LEU A 180 -39.08 -19.27 29.79
C LEU A 180 -38.69 -19.27 28.31
N LEU A 181 -38.65 -20.43 27.66
CA LEU A 181 -38.37 -20.55 26.23
C LEU A 181 -39.27 -19.68 25.34
N PRO A 182 -40.61 -19.71 25.46
CA PRO A 182 -41.47 -18.88 24.61
C PRO A 182 -41.24 -17.38 24.84
N LEU A 183 -41.01 -16.97 26.09
CA LEU A 183 -40.70 -15.58 26.43
C LEU A 183 -39.36 -15.13 25.84
N LEU A 184 -38.35 -16.02 25.85
CA LEU A 184 -37.04 -15.74 25.27
C LEU A 184 -37.13 -15.59 23.75
N PHE A 185 -37.86 -16.47 23.06
CA PHE A 185 -38.07 -16.36 21.61
C PHE A 185 -38.84 -15.09 21.24
N GLU A 186 -39.87 -14.72 21.99
CA GLU A 186 -40.61 -13.48 21.78
C GLU A 186 -39.69 -12.26 21.98
N ALA A 187 -38.91 -12.24 23.07
CA ALA A 187 -37.97 -11.16 23.34
C ALA A 187 -36.90 -11.02 22.24
N ILE A 188 -36.31 -12.13 21.78
CA ILE A 188 -35.33 -12.11 20.67
C ILE A 188 -36.01 -11.61 19.39
N SER A 189 -37.22 -12.10 19.08
CA SER A 189 -37.94 -11.73 17.86
C SER A 189 -38.34 -10.25 17.83
N VAL A 190 -38.74 -9.67 18.96
CA VAL A 190 -39.12 -8.25 19.06
C VAL A 190 -37.91 -7.32 18.99
N ASN A 191 -36.76 -7.75 19.49
CA ASN A 191 -35.52 -6.94 19.51
C ASN A 191 -34.63 -7.16 18.28
N THR A 192 -34.99 -8.09 17.40
CA THR A 192 -34.23 -8.36 16.18
C THR A 192 -34.81 -7.57 15.01
N ASN A 193 -33.94 -6.91 14.24
CA ASN A 193 -34.36 -6.17 13.06
C ASN A 193 -34.78 -7.14 11.94
N TYR A 194 -35.77 -6.75 11.12
CA TYR A 194 -36.28 -7.59 10.02
C TYR A 194 -35.21 -7.95 8.97
N THR A 195 -34.14 -7.16 8.87
CA THR A 195 -33.03 -7.40 7.95
C THR A 195 -32.06 -8.48 8.42
N SER A 196 -32.10 -8.82 9.71
CA SER A 196 -31.22 -9.81 10.32
C SER A 196 -31.71 -11.22 10.01
N LYS A 197 -30.96 -11.95 9.18
CA LYS A 197 -31.32 -13.30 8.74
C LYS A 197 -30.10 -14.20 8.60
N ILE A 198 -30.34 -15.50 8.76
CA ILE A 198 -29.35 -16.55 8.61
C ILE A 198 -29.71 -17.32 7.34
N GLU A 199 -28.86 -17.25 6.32
CA GLU A 199 -29.03 -18.02 5.08
C GLU A 199 -28.20 -19.30 5.15
N ALA A 200 -28.83 -20.45 4.93
CA ALA A 200 -28.12 -21.71 4.80
C ALA A 200 -27.10 -21.62 3.66
N SER A 201 -25.87 -22.01 3.94
CA SER A 201 -24.80 -22.13 2.95
C SER A 201 -25.18 -23.16 1.88
N THR A 202 -24.87 -22.88 0.62
CA THR A 202 -25.09 -23.84 -0.47
C THR A 202 -24.23 -25.09 -0.27
N PRO A 203 -24.71 -26.30 -0.68
CA PRO A 203 -23.96 -27.55 -0.50
C PRO A 203 -22.57 -27.56 -1.13
N GLU A 204 -22.34 -26.72 -2.15
CA GLU A 204 -21.05 -26.60 -2.85
C GLU A 204 -19.97 -25.86 -2.04
N GLU A 205 -20.35 -25.05 -1.04
CA GLU A 205 -19.40 -24.27 -0.23
C GLU A 205 -18.99 -24.95 1.08
N GLY A 206 -19.66 -26.05 1.49
CA GLY A 206 -19.33 -26.80 2.71
C GLY A 206 -19.21 -25.96 3.99
N GLY A 207 -19.73 -24.73 3.96
CA GLY A 207 -19.43 -23.67 4.93
C GLY A 207 -20.50 -23.51 6.01
N LEU A 208 -20.20 -22.67 7.00
CA LEU A 208 -21.15 -22.23 8.03
C LEU A 208 -22.22 -21.29 7.44
N PRO A 209 -23.44 -21.23 7.99
CA PRO A 209 -24.54 -20.44 7.43
C PRO A 209 -24.24 -18.93 7.45
N LYS A 210 -24.63 -18.19 6.42
CA LYS A 210 -24.27 -16.78 6.23
C LYS A 210 -25.16 -15.85 7.06
N GLN A 211 -24.55 -15.01 7.90
CA GLN A 211 -25.23 -13.98 8.68
C GLN A 211 -25.37 -12.68 7.88
N ILE A 212 -26.61 -12.23 7.62
CA ILE A 212 -26.93 -10.98 6.91
C ILE A 212 -27.63 -10.04 7.89
N GLY A 213 -27.18 -8.79 7.97
CA GLY A 213 -27.67 -7.82 8.95
C GLY A 213 -26.70 -7.63 10.12
N ASN A 214 -27.24 -7.26 11.29
CA ASN A 214 -26.43 -7.04 12.49
C ASN A 214 -25.90 -8.39 13.00
N LYS A 215 -24.57 -8.53 13.08
CA LYS A 215 -23.93 -9.81 13.45
C LYS A 215 -24.33 -10.28 14.83
N THR A 216 -24.54 -9.38 15.78
CA THR A 216 -24.96 -9.73 17.14
C THR A 216 -26.39 -10.27 17.19
N GLU A 217 -27.30 -9.67 16.42
CA GLU A 217 -28.68 -10.18 16.29
C GLU A 217 -28.70 -11.53 15.59
N CYS A 218 -27.92 -11.68 14.51
CA CYS A 218 -27.78 -12.97 13.84
C CYS A 218 -27.16 -14.05 14.74
N ALA A 219 -26.29 -13.68 15.69
CA ALA A 219 -25.74 -14.63 16.65
C ALA A 219 -26.79 -15.11 17.67
N LEU A 220 -27.79 -14.29 17.99
CA LEU A 220 -28.89 -14.66 18.87
C LEU A 220 -29.97 -15.50 18.15
N LEU A 221 -30.01 -15.42 16.82
CA LEU A 221 -30.93 -16.20 15.97
C LEU A 221 -30.37 -17.58 15.56
N ASP A 222 -29.04 -17.77 15.61
CA ASP A 222 -28.31 -19.00 15.20
C ASP A 222 -28.33 -20.04 16.33
#